data_AF-A0A011NEP9-F1
#
_entry.id   AF-A0A011NEP9-F1
#
_cell.length_a   1.000
_cell.length_b   1.000
_cell.length_c   1.000
_cell.angle_alpha   90.00
_cell.angle_beta   90.00
_cell.angle_gamma   90.00
#
_symmetry.space_group_name_H-M   'P 1'
#
loop_
_entity.id
_entity.type
_entity.pdbx_description
1 polymer ?
#
loop_
_entity_poly.entity_id
_entity_poly.type
_entity_poly.pdbx_seq_one_letter_code
_entity_poly.pdbx_strand_id
1 'polypeptide(L)'
;MQDFINETNNRRLIRELIDDYAFYADSCEVQKQADLFTADTVYIVEYLDNPDATQTIIGKDNLVPLFEQLTTFHTKTHFNGQNKILTLNEQTATGIVYCMAHHISFDETGKQNNMVASIRYDDEYRQENGVWLFAKRHLKINWVENRSF
;
A
#
# COMPACT_ATOMS: atom_id res chain seq x y z
N MET A 1 29.81 -8.27 10.46
CA MET A 1 29.04 -9.50 10.13
C MET A 1 27.64 -9.42 10.71
N GLN A 2 27.49 -9.11 12.01
CA GLN A 2 26.18 -8.91 12.65
C GLN A 2 25.35 -7.80 11.99
N ASP A 3 25.94 -6.64 11.72
CA ASP A 3 25.23 -5.49 11.10
C ASP A 3 24.68 -5.83 9.72
N PHE A 4 25.45 -6.57 8.92
CA PHE A 4 25.03 -7.03 7.59
C PHE A 4 23.86 -8.04 7.66
N ILE A 5 23.87 -8.94 8.64
CA ILE A 5 22.77 -9.89 8.89
C ILE A 5 21.52 -9.14 9.33
N ASN A 6 21.66 -8.14 10.22
CA ASN A 6 20.56 -7.30 10.66
C ASN A 6 19.96 -6.50 9.49
N GLU A 7 20.80 -5.89 8.65
CA GLU A 7 20.34 -5.16 7.47
C GLU A 7 19.59 -6.07 6.49
N THR A 8 20.14 -7.24 6.18
CA THR A 8 19.51 -8.22 5.28
C THR A 8 18.16 -8.69 5.82
N ASN A 9 18.09 -8.98 7.13
CA ASN A 9 16.85 -9.37 7.78
C ASN A 9 15.81 -8.24 7.76
N ASN A 10 16.22 -7.00 8.03
CA ASN A 10 15.31 -5.85 7.98
C ASN A 10 14.75 -5.64 6.57
N ARG A 11 15.58 -5.77 5.52
CA ARG A 11 15.11 -5.71 4.12
C ARG A 11 14.07 -6.78 3.82
N ARG A 12 14.27 -8.01 4.31
CA ARG A 12 13.29 -9.11 4.16
C ARG A 12 11.98 -8.80 4.89
N LEU A 13 12.05 -8.37 6.15
CA LEU A 13 10.87 -8.05 6.96
C LEU A 13 10.05 -6.89 6.36
N ILE A 14 10.72 -5.86 5.84
CA ILE A 14 10.04 -4.77 5.14
C ILE A 14 9.39 -5.28 3.84
N ARG A 15 10.01 -6.22 3.13
CA ARG A 15 9.38 -6.83 1.96
C ARG A 15 8.12 -7.62 2.33
N GLU A 16 8.18 -8.38 3.42
CA GLU A 16 7.01 -9.11 3.95
C GLU A 16 5.88 -8.15 4.32
N LEU A 17 6.18 -7.04 5.00
CA LEU A 17 5.22 -5.96 5.30
C LEU A 17 4.54 -5.41 4.02
N ILE A 18 5.30 -5.20 2.94
CA ILE A 18 4.77 -4.73 1.64
C ILE A 18 3.82 -5.76 1.03
N ASP A 19 4.14 -7.05 1.13
CA ASP A 19 3.34 -8.13 0.56
C ASP A 19 2.08 -8.41 1.39
N ASP A 20 2.19 -8.37 2.72
CA ASP A 20 1.05 -8.48 3.64
C ASP A 20 0.03 -7.37 3.40
N TYR A 21 0.48 -6.14 3.11
CA TYR A 21 -0.43 -5.05 2.77
C TYR A 21 -1.30 -5.36 1.54
N ALA A 22 -0.68 -5.86 0.46
CA ALA A 22 -1.39 -6.24 -0.76
C ALA A 22 -2.31 -7.44 -0.52
N PHE A 23 -1.81 -8.45 0.21
CA PHE A 23 -2.57 -9.64 0.56
C PHE A 23 -3.82 -9.32 1.40
N TYR A 24 -3.71 -8.47 2.42
CA TYR A 24 -4.87 -8.09 3.24
C TYR A 24 -5.85 -7.19 2.47
N ALA A 25 -5.38 -6.36 1.54
CA ALA A 25 -6.26 -5.61 0.63
C ALA A 25 -7.11 -6.55 -0.23
N ASP A 26 -6.46 -7.54 -0.84
CA ASP A 26 -7.09 -8.47 -1.78
C ASP A 26 -8.05 -9.44 -1.07
N SER A 27 -7.72 -9.86 0.15
CA SER A 27 -8.56 -10.72 0.99
C SER A 27 -9.62 -9.98 1.83
N CYS A 28 -9.71 -8.65 1.70
CA CYS A 28 -10.65 -7.79 2.45
C CYS A 28 -10.48 -7.85 3.98
N GLU A 29 -9.25 -8.10 4.45
CA GLU A 29 -8.88 -8.14 5.86
C GLU A 29 -8.54 -6.74 6.37
N VAL A 30 -9.54 -5.84 6.35
CA VAL A 30 -9.41 -4.39 6.58
C VAL A 30 -8.63 -4.06 7.85
N GLN A 31 -8.98 -4.68 8.98
CA GLN A 31 -8.31 -4.39 10.25
C GLN A 31 -6.85 -4.84 10.23
N LYS A 32 -6.55 -6.02 9.66
CA LYS A 32 -5.17 -6.51 9.53
C LYS A 32 -4.35 -5.60 8.63
N GLN A 33 -4.95 -5.08 7.56
CA GLN A 33 -4.31 -4.10 6.68
C GLN A 33 -3.98 -2.80 7.43
N ALA A 34 -4.90 -2.29 8.25
CA ALA A 34 -4.66 -1.11 9.08
C ALA A 34 -3.56 -1.38 10.12
N ASP A 35 -3.52 -2.56 10.74
CA ASP A 35 -2.54 -2.92 11.77
C ASP A 35 -1.08 -2.97 11.29
N LEU A 36 -0.85 -2.91 9.98
CA LEU A 36 0.49 -2.75 9.39
C LEU A 36 1.06 -1.32 9.51
N PHE A 37 0.27 -0.37 10.00
CA PHE A 37 0.66 1.03 10.13
C PHE A 37 0.93 1.41 11.59
N THR A 38 1.81 2.39 11.80
CA THR A 38 2.01 3.00 13.11
C THR A 38 0.77 3.78 13.54
N ALA A 39 0.56 3.95 14.85
CA ALA A 39 -0.61 4.64 15.38
C ALA A 39 -0.74 6.09 14.85
N ASP A 40 0.39 6.76 14.63
CA ASP A 40 0.55 8.13 14.14
C ASP A 40 0.79 8.22 12.61
N THR A 41 0.53 7.15 11.87
CA THR A 41 0.86 7.07 10.43
C THR A 41 0.33 8.26 9.62
N VAL A 42 1.06 8.64 8.57
CA VAL A 42 0.59 9.58 7.55
C VAL A 42 0.37 8.83 6.24
N TYR A 43 -0.86 8.81 5.74
CA TYR A 43 -1.21 8.20 4.47
C TYR A 43 -1.65 9.27 3.48
N ILE A 44 -1.02 9.32 2.31
CA ILE A 44 -1.29 10.32 1.28
C ILE A 44 -1.72 9.60 0.00
N VAL A 45 -2.85 9.99 -0.58
CA VAL A 45 -3.29 9.55 -1.90
C VAL A 45 -3.15 10.74 -2.85
N GLU A 46 -2.24 10.65 -3.80
CA GLU A 46 -2.00 11.67 -4.83
C GLU A 46 -2.33 11.11 -6.22
N TYR A 47 -3.15 11.82 -6.98
CA TYR A 47 -3.41 11.54 -8.40
C TYR A 47 -2.51 12.45 -9.23
N LEU A 48 -1.55 11.90 -9.98
CA LEU A 48 -0.56 12.75 -10.68
C LEU A 48 -1.18 13.57 -11.81
N ASP A 49 -2.28 13.11 -12.38
CA ASP A 49 -3.07 13.84 -13.40
C ASP A 49 -4.07 14.83 -12.79
N ASN A 50 -4.32 14.77 -11.47
CA ASN A 50 -5.16 15.70 -10.74
C ASN A 50 -4.65 15.95 -9.30
N PRO A 51 -3.55 16.70 -9.12
CA PRO A 51 -2.92 16.89 -7.81
C PRO A 51 -3.83 17.59 -6.78
N ASP A 52 -4.80 18.39 -7.23
CA ASP A 52 -5.77 19.07 -6.36
C ASP A 52 -6.72 18.09 -5.64
N ALA A 53 -6.82 16.85 -6.13
CA ALA A 53 -7.58 15.78 -5.48
C ALA A 53 -6.80 15.01 -4.41
N THR A 54 -5.60 15.47 -4.05
CA THR A 54 -4.75 14.81 -3.05
C THR A 54 -5.44 14.76 -1.68
N GLN A 55 -5.44 13.58 -1.07
CA GLN A 55 -5.98 13.37 0.27
C GLN A 55 -4.87 12.98 1.24
N THR A 56 -4.94 13.51 2.46
CA THR A 56 -4.05 13.10 3.56
C THR A 56 -4.89 12.59 4.71
N ILE A 57 -4.60 11.37 5.14
CA ILE A 57 -5.20 10.70 6.29
C ILE A 57 -4.12 10.55 7.35
N ILE A 58 -4.42 10.94 8.58
CA ILE A 58 -3.49 10.86 9.72
C ILE A 58 -4.06 9.89 10.74
N GLY A 59 -3.24 8.97 11.22
CA GLY A 59 -3.55 7.99 12.23
C GLY A 59 -4.17 6.71 11.66
N LYS A 60 -3.76 5.56 12.23
CA LYS A 60 -4.15 4.23 11.74
C LYS A 60 -5.67 4.04 11.71
N ASP A 61 -6.36 4.46 12.76
CA ASP A 61 -7.80 4.21 12.90
C ASP A 61 -8.61 4.91 11.80
N ASN A 62 -8.10 6.02 11.27
CA ASN A 62 -8.73 6.75 10.16
C ASN A 62 -8.50 6.08 8.79
N LEU A 63 -7.63 5.07 8.69
CA LEU A 63 -7.43 4.30 7.46
C LEU A 63 -8.50 3.22 7.25
N VAL A 64 -9.15 2.76 8.32
CA VAL A 64 -10.15 1.69 8.25
C VAL A 64 -11.27 2.04 7.25
N PRO A 65 -11.93 3.22 7.31
CA PRO A 65 -12.97 3.56 6.34
C PRO A 65 -12.46 3.66 4.90
N LEU A 66 -11.20 4.05 4.69
CA LEU A 66 -10.59 4.10 3.37
C LEU A 66 -10.42 2.68 2.78
N PHE A 67 -9.92 1.75 3.58
CA PHE A 67 -9.73 0.37 3.16
C PHE A 67 -11.05 -0.39 2.99
N GLU A 68 -12.09 -0.05 3.76
CA GLU A 68 -13.45 -0.58 3.57
C GLU A 68 -14.00 -0.27 2.17
N GLN A 69 -13.67 0.88 1.57
CA GLN A 69 -14.13 1.21 0.21
C GLN A 69 -13.67 0.18 -0.82
N LEU A 70 -12.49 -0.42 -0.63
CA LEU A 70 -11.98 -1.46 -1.53
C LEU A 70 -12.82 -2.75 -1.46
N THR A 71 -13.53 -3.00 -0.37
CA THR A 71 -14.39 -4.20 -0.22
C THR A 71 -15.58 -4.20 -1.18
N THR A 72 -15.94 -3.04 -1.76
CA THR A 72 -17.03 -2.91 -2.73
C THR A 72 -16.72 -3.55 -4.10
N PHE A 73 -15.43 -3.71 -4.44
CA PHE A 73 -15.02 -4.40 -5.66
C PHE A 73 -15.22 -5.90 -5.51
N HIS A 74 -15.77 -6.53 -6.56
CA HIS A 74 -16.01 -7.96 -6.61
C HIS A 74 -14.71 -8.77 -6.47
N THR A 75 -13.68 -8.37 -7.20
CA THR A 75 -12.34 -8.98 -7.12
C THR A 75 -11.28 -7.90 -7.13
N LYS A 76 -10.21 -8.11 -6.38
CA LYS A 76 -9.04 -7.23 -6.33
C LYS A 76 -7.76 -8.02 -6.51
N THR A 77 -6.78 -7.43 -7.16
CA THR A 77 -5.41 -7.93 -7.17
C THR A 77 -4.44 -6.77 -7.12
N HIS A 78 -3.56 -6.76 -6.12
CA HIS A 78 -2.46 -5.82 -6.00
C HIS A 78 -1.14 -6.51 -6.33
N PHE A 79 -0.64 -6.29 -7.56
CA PHE A 79 0.59 -6.90 -8.02
C PHE A 79 1.80 -6.00 -7.73
N ASN A 80 2.53 -6.32 -6.66
CA ASN A 80 3.75 -5.62 -6.28
C ASN A 80 4.92 -5.97 -7.21
N GLY A 81 5.48 -4.97 -7.87
CA GLY A 81 6.62 -5.10 -8.79
C GLY A 81 7.96 -4.74 -8.14
N GLN A 82 8.71 -3.89 -8.85
CA GLN A 82 10.02 -3.40 -8.41
C GLN A 82 9.90 -2.71 -7.05
N ASN A 83 10.80 -3.06 -6.14
CA ASN A 83 10.94 -2.42 -4.84
C ASN A 83 12.40 -2.02 -4.61
N LYS A 84 12.61 -0.89 -3.91
CA LYS A 84 13.94 -0.41 -3.57
C LYS A 84 13.92 0.29 -2.23
N ILE A 85 14.64 -0.26 -1.26
CA ILE A 85 14.96 0.42 0.00
C ILE A 85 16.08 1.42 -0.26
N LEU A 86 15.82 2.70 0.01
CA LEU A 86 16.70 3.83 -0.24
C LEU A 86 17.60 4.12 0.96
N THR A 87 17.02 4.10 2.16
CA THR A 87 17.74 4.23 3.44
C THR A 87 17.27 3.13 4.37
N LEU A 88 18.18 2.64 5.20
CA LEU A 88 17.87 1.64 6.22
C LEU A 88 18.86 1.77 7.37
N ASN A 89 18.33 1.87 8.58
CA ASN A 89 19.07 1.69 9.82
C ASN A 89 18.29 0.71 10.73
N GLU A 90 18.64 0.65 12.01
CA GLU A 90 18.02 -0.31 12.93
C GLU A 90 16.53 -0.05 13.20
N GLN A 91 16.08 1.20 13.12
CA GLN A 91 14.74 1.62 13.55
C GLN A 91 13.91 2.27 12.44
N THR A 92 14.54 2.81 11.40
CA THR A 92 13.84 3.47 10.28
C THR A 92 14.36 3.04 8.92
N ALA A 93 13.48 3.08 7.94
CA ALA A 93 13.82 2.86 6.54
C ALA A 93 12.96 3.74 5.63
N THR A 94 13.43 3.96 4.40
CA THR A 94 12.61 4.55 3.34
C THR A 94 12.69 3.68 2.10
N GLY A 95 11.62 3.64 1.31
CA GLY A 95 11.59 2.81 0.12
C GLY A 95 10.58 3.23 -0.92
N ILE A 96 10.80 2.73 -2.13
CA ILE A 96 9.89 2.87 -3.26
C ILE A 96 9.37 1.49 -3.64
N VAL A 97 8.08 1.38 -3.90
CA VAL A 97 7.43 0.17 -4.42
C VAL A 97 6.52 0.53 -5.57
N TYR A 98 6.64 -0.18 -6.70
CA TYR A 98 5.68 -0.10 -7.79
C TYR A 98 4.60 -1.16 -7.63
N CYS A 99 3.35 -0.81 -7.93
CA CYS A 99 2.22 -1.72 -7.87
C CYS A 99 1.29 -1.51 -9.06
N MET A 100 0.71 -2.60 -9.56
CA MET A 100 -0.43 -2.58 -10.47
C MET A 100 -1.64 -3.13 -9.72
N ALA A 101 -2.64 -2.28 -9.48
CA ALA A 101 -3.89 -2.69 -8.84
C ALA A 101 -4.96 -2.95 -9.90
N HIS A 102 -5.60 -4.12 -9.84
CA HIS A 102 -6.75 -4.50 -10.65
C HIS A 102 -7.98 -4.58 -9.76
N HIS A 103 -8.99 -3.78 -10.04
CA HIS A 103 -10.26 -3.78 -9.33
C HIS A 103 -11.40 -4.13 -10.28
N ILE A 104 -12.01 -5.30 -10.06
CA ILE A 104 -13.11 -5.81 -10.87
C ILE A 104 -14.45 -5.43 -10.25
N SER A 105 -15.33 -4.85 -11.06
CA SER A 105 -16.72 -4.56 -10.71
C SER A 105 -17.66 -4.96 -11.85
N PHE A 106 -18.96 -4.94 -11.58
CA PHE A 106 -20.02 -5.18 -12.55
C PHE A 106 -21.00 -4.01 -12.52
N ASP A 107 -21.45 -3.57 -13.69
CA ASP A 107 -22.52 -2.56 -13.77
C ASP A 107 -23.92 -3.18 -13.58
N GLU A 108 -24.96 -2.34 -13.62
CA GLU A 108 -26.35 -2.77 -13.46
C GLU A 108 -26.83 -3.76 -14.53
N THR A 109 -26.16 -3.81 -15.68
CA THR A 109 -26.47 -4.75 -16.78
C THR A 109 -25.70 -6.07 -16.65
N GLY A 110 -24.81 -6.19 -15.66
CA GLY A 110 -23.92 -7.33 -15.45
C GLY A 110 -22.65 -7.27 -16.31
N LYS A 111 -22.34 -6.13 -16.94
CA LYS A 111 -21.12 -5.96 -17.73
C LYS A 111 -19.91 -5.82 -16.81
N GLN A 112 -18.83 -6.53 -17.10
CA GLN A 112 -17.61 -6.49 -16.28
C GLN A 112 -16.80 -5.24 -16.59
N ASN A 113 -16.34 -4.55 -15.55
CA ASN A 113 -15.39 -3.46 -15.61
C ASN A 113 -14.12 -3.84 -14.84
N ASN A 114 -12.96 -3.55 -15.42
CA ASN A 114 -11.65 -3.69 -14.78
C ASN A 114 -10.99 -2.32 -14.73
N MET A 115 -10.94 -1.74 -13.53
CA MET A 115 -10.16 -0.54 -13.27
C MET A 115 -8.73 -0.97 -12.93
N VAL A 116 -7.77 -0.51 -13.73
CA VAL A 116 -6.34 -0.75 -13.53
C VAL A 116 -5.68 0.54 -13.09
N ALA A 117 -5.05 0.54 -11.92
CA ALA A 117 -4.26 1.67 -11.44
C ALA A 117 -2.77 1.32 -11.43
N SER A 118 -1.95 2.16 -12.06
CA SER A 118 -0.50 2.11 -11.92
C SER A 118 -0.08 3.00 -10.76
N ILE A 119 0.56 2.38 -9.76
CA ILE A 119 0.82 3.01 -8.48
C ILE A 119 2.32 2.99 -8.19
N ARG A 120 2.81 4.07 -7.59
CA ARG A 120 4.09 4.12 -6.89
C ARG A 120 3.86 4.50 -5.45
N TYR A 121 4.32 3.67 -4.52
CA TYR A 121 4.40 3.99 -3.11
C TYR A 121 5.76 4.60 -2.80
N ASP A 122 5.77 5.77 -2.19
CA ASP A 122 6.93 6.35 -1.50
C ASP A 122 6.70 6.18 0.00
N ASP A 123 7.34 5.18 0.60
CA ASP A 123 7.06 4.71 1.95
C ASP A 123 8.19 5.09 2.93
N GLU A 124 7.79 5.44 4.15
CA GLU A 124 8.66 5.53 5.32
C GLU A 124 8.24 4.45 6.33
N TYR A 125 9.22 3.71 6.82
CA TYR A 125 9.02 2.57 7.71
C TYR A 125 9.63 2.86 9.07
N ARG A 126 8.99 2.37 10.12
CA ARG A 126 9.49 2.43 11.49
C ARG A 126 9.38 1.07 12.16
N GLN A 127 10.45 0.67 12.84
CA GLN A 127 10.46 -0.53 13.66
C GLN A 127 9.93 -0.19 15.05
N GLU A 128 8.93 -0.93 15.51
CA GLU A 128 8.36 -0.82 16.84
C GLU A 128 8.31 -2.21 17.47
N ASN A 129 8.95 -2.39 18.63
CA ASN A 129 8.97 -3.65 19.36
C ASN A 129 9.38 -4.86 18.51
N GLY A 130 10.34 -4.68 17.59
CA GLY A 130 10.83 -5.74 16.70
C GLY A 130 9.97 -6.00 15.45
N VAL A 131 8.92 -5.22 15.21
CA VAL A 131 8.06 -5.32 14.03
C VAL A 131 8.23 -4.07 13.17
N TRP A 132 8.42 -4.25 11.86
CA TRP A 132 8.42 -3.13 10.91
C TRP A 132 6.98 -2.75 10.54
N LEU A 133 6.68 -1.45 10.57
CA LEU A 133 5.38 -0.88 10.25
C LEU A 133 5.54 0.27 9.24
N PHE A 134 4.46 0.60 8.53
CA PHE A 134 4.38 1.82 7.74
C PHE A 134 4.18 3.02 8.68
N ALA A 135 5.17 3.90 8.75
CA ALA A 135 5.04 5.20 9.43
C ALA A 135 4.46 6.26 8.50
N LYS A 136 4.70 6.10 7.20
CA LYS A 136 4.06 6.89 6.16
C LYS A 136 3.96 6.09 4.88
N ARG A 137 2.86 6.27 4.18
CA ARG A 137 2.69 5.82 2.80
C ARG A 137 2.21 6.97 1.95
N HIS A 138 3.00 7.33 0.95
CA HIS A 138 2.56 8.22 -0.11
C HIS A 138 2.24 7.39 -1.36
N LEU A 139 0.97 7.08 -1.54
CA LEU A 139 0.41 6.40 -2.70
C LEU A 139 0.25 7.41 -3.83
N LYS A 140 1.08 7.29 -4.85
CA LYS A 140 1.00 8.07 -6.09
C LYS A 140 0.36 7.23 -7.17
N ILE A 141 -0.78 7.68 -7.67
CA ILE A 141 -1.48 7.07 -8.80
C ILE A 141 -0.92 7.75 -10.06
N ASN A 142 -0.12 7.00 -10.82
CA ASN A 142 0.50 7.52 -12.04
C ASN A 142 -0.52 7.65 -13.17
N TRP A 143 -1.40 6.66 -13.31
CA TRP A 143 -2.49 6.65 -14.27
C TRP A 143 -3.53 5.59 -13.86
N VAL A 144 -4.76 5.77 -14.38
CA VAL A 144 -5.86 4.83 -14.26
C VAL A 144 -6.39 4.51 -15.64
N GLU A 145 -6.64 3.23 -15.91
CA GLU A 145 -7.27 2.74 -17.13
C GLU A 145 -8.53 1.94 -16.77
N ASN A 146 -9.65 2.21 -17.45
CA ASN A 146 -10.88 1.44 -17.28
C ASN A 146 -11.14 0.61 -18.53
N ARG A 147 -11.28 -0.71 -18.36
CA ARG A 147 -11.56 -1.67 -19.43
C ARG A 147 -12.91 -2.32 -19.19
N SER A 148 -13.83 -2.18 -20.14
CA SER A 148 -15.14 -2.84 -20.09
C SER A 148 -15.19 -4.00 -21.07
N PHE A 149 -15.68 -5.15 -20.62
CA PHE A 149 -15.81 -6.37 -21.42
C PHE A 149 -17.26 -6.71 -21.69
#